data_AF-A0A6B0Z2G4-F1
#
_entry.id   AF-A0A6B0Z2G4-F1
#
_cell.length_a   1.000
_cell.length_b   1.000
_cell.length_c   1.000
_cell.angle_alpha   90.00
_cell.angle_beta   90.00
_cell.angle_gamma   90.00
#
_symmetry.space_group_name_H-M   'P 1'
#
loop_
_entity.id
_entity.type
_entity.pdbx_description
1 polymer ?
#
loop_
_entity_poly.entity_id
_entity_poly.type
_entity_poly.pdbx_seq_one_letter_code
_entity_poly.pdbx_strand_id
1 'polypeptide(L)'
;QAIRHADSFAALDRHKDSGKIRHYAVAVGPDLGWQDEGVASVSERRVPAQIIYSILEQDPARAIIDAATANDVGVFTRVPHASGMLDGTHTKDTVLDETPFGESDHRSYRRLMWMKSAIRKLAAIDFLLENYDATIGQLAIRFCLMPNVVASCTPTITTEEMLDEYVAASDLGRFDAADMTTLDRLYATNFDVDDEPARMKSSVSPTGFVLMDGVTEIEPAAA
;
A
#
# COMPACT_ATOMS: atom_id res chain seq x y z
N GLN A 1 0.12 -17.22 11.99
CA GLN A 1 0.38 -16.57 10.69
C GLN A 1 0.85 -17.61 9.68
N ALA A 2 0.20 -17.69 8.51
CA ALA A 2 0.46 -18.74 7.50
C ALA A 2 1.91 -18.80 7.02
N ILE A 3 2.62 -17.67 7.06
CA ILE A 3 4.04 -17.55 6.69
C ILE A 3 4.98 -18.48 7.49
N ARG A 4 4.55 -18.89 8.69
CA ARG A 4 5.31 -19.76 9.60
C ARG A 4 5.08 -21.26 9.33
N HIS A 5 4.07 -21.62 8.54
CA HIS A 5 3.67 -23.03 8.32
C HIS A 5 4.55 -23.68 7.24
N ALA A 6 5.59 -24.41 7.65
CA ALA A 6 6.53 -25.07 6.73
C ALA A 6 5.83 -26.05 5.76
N ASP A 7 4.80 -26.76 6.22
CA ASP A 7 4.07 -27.73 5.40
C ASP A 7 3.36 -27.09 4.20
N SER A 8 2.89 -25.84 4.34
CA SER A 8 2.25 -25.09 3.26
C SER A 8 3.24 -24.78 2.14
N PHE A 9 4.44 -24.30 2.49
CA PHE A 9 5.50 -24.04 1.50
C PHE A 9 6.00 -25.33 0.87
N ALA A 10 6.20 -26.40 1.64
CA ALA A 10 6.58 -27.69 1.11
C ALA A 10 5.54 -28.26 0.12
N ALA A 11 4.25 -28.00 0.33
CA ALA A 11 3.21 -28.37 -0.64
C ALA A 11 3.30 -27.56 -1.93
N LEU A 12 3.54 -26.24 -1.84
CA LEU A 12 3.74 -25.36 -3.00
C LEU A 12 4.99 -25.76 -3.80
N ASP A 13 6.09 -26.09 -3.11
CA ASP A 13 7.32 -26.58 -3.75
C ASP A 13 7.07 -27.88 -4.51
N ARG A 14 6.35 -28.85 -3.91
CA ARG A 14 5.95 -30.07 -4.65
C ARG A 14 5.10 -29.77 -5.88
N HIS A 15 4.22 -28.78 -5.81
CA HIS A 15 3.43 -28.36 -6.98
C HIS A 15 4.29 -27.70 -8.06
N LYS A 16 5.33 -26.97 -7.67
CA LYS A 16 6.31 -26.40 -8.59
C LYS A 16 7.17 -27.49 -9.24
N ASP A 17 7.71 -28.40 -8.45
CA ASP A 17 8.56 -29.51 -8.91
C ASP A 17 7.81 -30.47 -9.84
N SER A 18 6.52 -30.71 -9.57
CA SER A 18 5.65 -31.51 -10.43
C SER A 18 5.13 -30.75 -11.66
N GLY A 19 5.51 -29.48 -11.85
CA GLY A 19 5.13 -28.66 -13.00
C GLY A 19 3.67 -28.18 -13.00
N LYS A 20 2.94 -28.31 -11.88
CA LYS A 20 1.56 -27.83 -11.76
C LYS A 20 1.47 -26.31 -11.64
N ILE A 21 2.49 -25.70 -11.03
CA ILE A 21 2.66 -24.24 -10.96
C ILE A 21 4.09 -23.89 -11.38
N ARG A 22 4.29 -22.67 -11.89
CA ARG A 22 5.64 -22.17 -12.23
C ARG A 22 6.27 -21.39 -11.08
N HIS A 23 5.48 -20.54 -10.44
CA HIS A 23 5.89 -19.66 -9.36
C HIS A 23 4.74 -19.51 -8.36
N TYR A 24 5.10 -19.11 -7.13
CA TYR A 24 4.14 -18.71 -6.12
C TYR A 24 4.69 -17.50 -5.36
N ALA A 25 3.77 -16.72 -4.78
CA ALA A 25 4.04 -15.55 -3.98
C ALA A 25 3.00 -15.50 -2.85
N VAL A 26 3.24 -14.68 -1.83
CA VAL A 26 2.26 -14.42 -0.76
C VAL A 26 1.56 -13.09 -1.00
N ALA A 27 0.28 -12.98 -0.65
CA ALA A 27 -0.42 -11.70 -0.60
C ALA A 27 -0.54 -11.27 0.86
N VAL A 28 -0.11 -10.04 1.15
CA VAL A 28 0.06 -9.57 2.53
C VAL A 28 -0.98 -8.49 2.85
N GLY A 29 -1.66 -8.67 3.99
CA GLY A 29 -2.65 -7.78 4.62
C GLY A 29 -3.90 -7.41 3.79
N PRO A 30 -4.61 -6.32 4.14
CA PRO A 30 -4.43 -5.52 5.36
C PRO A 30 -4.98 -6.30 6.57
N ASP A 31 -4.12 -6.66 7.51
CA ASP A 31 -4.52 -7.33 8.77
C ASP A 31 -3.42 -7.19 9.84
N LEU A 32 -3.68 -7.62 11.07
CA LEU A 32 -2.72 -7.60 12.17
C LEU A 32 -1.46 -8.40 11.83
N GLY A 33 -0.30 -7.77 12.02
CA GLY A 33 1.00 -8.41 11.86
C GLY A 33 1.46 -8.59 10.40
N TRP A 34 0.76 -7.99 9.43
CA TRP A 34 1.12 -8.08 8.00
C TRP A 34 2.51 -7.50 7.67
N GLN A 35 3.06 -6.58 8.47
CA GLN A 35 4.47 -6.16 8.30
C GLN A 35 5.41 -7.33 8.52
N ASP A 36 5.24 -8.04 9.64
CA ASP A 36 6.10 -9.16 10.04
C ASP A 36 5.93 -10.32 9.06
N GLU A 37 4.71 -10.55 8.55
CA GLU A 37 4.46 -11.54 7.50
C GLU A 37 5.18 -11.20 6.19
N GLY A 38 5.09 -9.94 5.74
CA GLY A 38 5.75 -9.48 4.52
C GLY A 38 7.27 -9.57 4.62
N VAL A 39 7.84 -9.09 5.73
CA VAL A 39 9.28 -9.16 5.99
C VAL A 39 9.75 -10.61 6.06
N ALA A 40 9.04 -11.49 6.78
CA ALA A 40 9.40 -12.91 6.88
C ALA A 40 9.32 -13.63 5.53
N SER A 41 8.38 -13.26 4.65
CA SER A 41 8.29 -13.82 3.31
C SER A 41 9.54 -13.58 2.49
N VAL A 42 9.99 -12.34 2.43
CA VAL A 42 11.12 -11.96 1.56
C VAL A 42 12.48 -12.28 2.20
N SER A 43 12.61 -12.16 3.52
CA SER A 43 13.89 -12.36 4.22
C SER A 43 14.16 -13.80 4.64
N GLU A 44 13.16 -14.52 5.16
CA GLU A 44 13.35 -15.88 5.68
C GLU A 44 12.99 -16.94 4.63
N ARG A 45 11.84 -16.79 3.96
CA ARG A 45 11.37 -17.77 2.96
C ARG A 45 11.95 -17.55 1.57
N ARG A 46 12.43 -16.34 1.29
CA ARG A 46 12.82 -15.88 -0.06
C ARG A 46 11.71 -16.07 -1.10
N VAL A 47 10.47 -15.81 -0.67
CA VAL A 47 9.27 -15.88 -1.51
C VAL A 47 8.77 -14.46 -1.75
N PRO A 48 8.51 -14.07 -3.02
CA PRO A 48 7.94 -12.77 -3.34
C PRO A 48 6.63 -12.47 -2.60
N ALA A 49 6.38 -11.19 -2.33
CA ALA A 49 5.17 -10.72 -1.67
C ALA A 49 4.41 -9.71 -2.54
N GLN A 50 3.08 -9.79 -2.54
CA GLN A 50 2.18 -8.74 -3.03
C GLN A 50 1.76 -7.85 -1.85
N ILE A 51 2.10 -6.57 -1.92
CA ILE A 51 1.97 -5.60 -0.82
C ILE A 51 1.05 -4.43 -1.21
N ILE A 52 0.35 -3.85 -0.24
CA ILE A 52 -0.38 -2.59 -0.43
C ILE A 52 0.64 -1.47 -0.42
N TYR A 53 0.65 -0.62 -1.45
CA TYR A 53 1.55 0.52 -1.53
C TYR A 53 0.92 1.59 -2.41
N SER A 54 0.90 2.83 -1.94
CA SER A 54 0.45 4.00 -2.70
C SER A 54 1.15 5.25 -2.17
N ILE A 55 0.98 6.38 -2.87
CA ILE A 55 1.51 7.68 -2.39
C ILE A 55 1.01 7.98 -0.97
N LEU A 56 -0.27 7.69 -0.69
CA LEU A 56 -0.94 8.01 0.59
C LEU A 56 -0.79 6.92 1.67
N GLU A 57 -0.38 5.71 1.30
CA GLU A 57 -0.24 4.55 2.20
C GLU A 57 1.06 3.80 1.86
N GLN A 58 2.15 4.16 2.56
CA GLN A 58 3.48 3.60 2.29
C GLN A 58 3.90 2.55 3.33
N ASP A 59 3.40 2.63 4.56
CA ASP A 59 3.65 1.64 5.59
C ASP A 59 2.55 0.58 5.64
N PRO A 60 2.89 -0.69 5.88
CA PRO A 60 4.23 -1.22 6.20
C PRO A 60 5.07 -1.57 4.98
N ALA A 61 4.64 -1.23 3.77
CA ALA A 61 5.29 -1.62 2.52
C ALA A 61 6.77 -1.20 2.48
N ARG A 62 7.13 -0.03 3.01
CA ARG A 62 8.52 0.46 3.10
C ARG A 62 9.45 -0.56 3.78
N ALA A 63 9.05 -1.08 4.95
CA ALA A 63 9.83 -2.10 5.66
C ALA A 63 9.97 -3.40 4.85
N ILE A 64 8.91 -3.78 4.12
CA ILE A 64 8.93 -4.97 3.27
C ILE A 64 9.81 -4.76 2.04
N ILE A 65 9.77 -3.58 1.42
CA ILE A 65 10.60 -3.20 0.26
C ILE A 65 12.08 -3.15 0.65
N ASP A 66 12.41 -2.62 1.83
CA ASP A 66 13.77 -2.61 2.35
C ASP A 66 14.29 -4.04 2.58
N ALA A 67 13.48 -4.89 3.23
CA ALA A 67 13.83 -6.29 3.44
C ALA A 67 13.97 -7.07 2.12
N ALA A 68 13.08 -6.82 1.16
CA ALA A 68 13.11 -7.41 -0.17
C ALA A 68 14.38 -7.03 -0.93
N THR A 69 14.74 -5.75 -0.91
CA THR A 69 15.96 -5.21 -1.52
C THR A 69 17.20 -5.83 -0.90
N ALA A 70 17.27 -5.92 0.43
CA ALA A 70 18.40 -6.50 1.14
C ALA A 70 18.57 -8.02 0.88
N ASN A 71 17.50 -8.71 0.46
CA ASN A 71 17.51 -10.17 0.26
C ASN A 71 17.46 -10.58 -1.22
N ASP A 72 17.46 -9.63 -2.15
CA ASP A 72 17.33 -9.82 -3.60
C ASP A 72 16.07 -10.62 -4.00
N VAL A 73 14.93 -10.24 -3.42
CA VAL A 73 13.62 -10.88 -3.67
C VAL A 73 12.64 -9.85 -4.18
N GLY A 74 12.09 -10.07 -5.38
CA GLY A 74 11.09 -9.17 -5.97
C GLY A 74 9.78 -9.09 -5.17
N VAL A 75 9.08 -7.96 -5.29
CA VAL A 75 7.72 -7.76 -4.76
C VAL A 75 6.78 -7.24 -5.84
N PHE A 76 5.47 -7.32 -5.57
CA PHE A 76 4.42 -6.76 -6.41
C PHE A 76 3.60 -5.78 -5.57
N THR A 77 3.13 -4.68 -6.14
CA THR A 77 2.30 -3.71 -5.42
C THR A 77 0.84 -3.81 -5.84
N ARG A 78 -0.08 -3.46 -4.95
CA ARG A 78 -1.52 -3.37 -5.20
C ARG A 78 -2.13 -2.18 -4.48
N VAL A 79 -3.35 -1.81 -4.87
CA VAL A 79 -4.07 -0.63 -4.36
C VAL A 79 -3.29 0.69 -4.59
N PRO A 80 -2.73 0.92 -5.79
CA PRO A 80 -1.98 2.15 -6.06
C PRO A 80 -2.84 3.41 -5.92
N HIS A 81 -4.15 3.29 -6.15
CA HIS A 81 -5.08 4.42 -6.16
C HIS A 81 -5.65 4.80 -4.79
N ALA A 82 -5.14 4.22 -3.70
CA ALA A 82 -5.60 4.48 -2.33
C ALA A 82 -7.14 4.44 -2.23
N SER A 83 -7.76 3.37 -2.73
CA SER A 83 -9.23 3.19 -2.75
C SER A 83 -10.02 4.31 -3.44
N GLY A 84 -9.48 4.87 -4.53
CA GLY A 84 -10.14 5.86 -5.39
C GLY A 84 -9.76 7.31 -5.11
N MET A 85 -8.82 7.55 -4.19
CA MET A 85 -8.32 8.91 -3.92
C MET A 85 -7.34 9.39 -4.97
N LEU A 86 -6.66 8.47 -5.65
CA LEU A 86 -5.61 8.80 -6.63
C LEU A 86 -5.97 8.32 -8.05
N ASP A 87 -7.24 8.11 -8.37
CA ASP A 87 -7.70 7.75 -9.74
C ASP A 87 -8.42 8.90 -10.47
N GLY A 88 -8.47 10.09 -9.87
CA GLY A 88 -9.14 11.26 -10.43
C GLY A 88 -10.63 11.38 -10.09
N THR A 89 -11.23 10.38 -9.43
CA THR A 89 -12.63 10.45 -8.93
C THR A 89 -12.78 11.54 -7.87
N HIS A 90 -11.75 11.70 -7.03
CA HIS A 90 -11.66 12.73 -6.01
C HIS A 90 -10.53 13.70 -6.33
N THR A 91 -10.77 14.97 -6.04
CA THR A 91 -9.83 16.09 -6.18
C THR A 91 -9.79 16.88 -4.87
N LYS A 92 -8.82 17.79 -4.74
CA LYS A 92 -8.76 18.75 -3.63
C LYS A 92 -10.03 19.59 -3.45
N ASP A 93 -10.82 19.76 -4.51
CA ASP A 93 -12.06 20.53 -4.55
C ASP A 93 -13.31 19.67 -4.27
N THR A 94 -13.13 18.37 -4.03
CA THR A 94 -14.24 17.45 -3.74
C THR A 94 -14.87 17.78 -2.38
N VAL A 95 -16.18 18.04 -2.40
CA VAL A 95 -17.01 18.22 -1.19
C VAL A 95 -17.75 16.91 -0.90
N LEU A 96 -17.55 16.34 0.28
CA LEU A 96 -18.22 15.12 0.71
C LEU A 96 -19.59 15.42 1.31
N ASP A 97 -20.58 14.59 1.00
CA ASP A 97 -21.88 14.62 1.69
C ASP A 97 -21.70 14.08 3.12
N GLU A 98 -22.06 14.89 4.11
CA GLU A 98 -21.92 14.58 5.53
C GLU A 98 -23.21 14.00 6.15
N THR A 99 -24.28 13.85 5.35
CA THR A 99 -25.63 13.49 5.81
C THR A 99 -25.92 11.98 5.71
N PRO A 100 -26.61 11.40 6.71
CA PRO A 100 -26.08 10.90 7.96
C PRO A 100 -25.51 9.48 7.84
N PHE A 101 -24.20 9.35 8.06
CA PHE A 101 -23.69 8.14 8.70
C PHE A 101 -24.33 8.10 10.10
N GLY A 102 -25.31 7.21 10.32
CA GLY A 102 -26.02 7.16 11.61
C GLY A 102 -25.03 7.07 12.77
N GLU A 103 -25.35 7.73 13.91
CA GLU A 103 -24.47 7.82 15.09
C GLU A 103 -23.94 6.47 15.59
N SER A 104 -24.60 5.36 15.23
CA SER A 104 -24.23 3.99 15.59
C SER A 104 -23.30 3.28 14.60
N ASP A 105 -23.02 3.84 13.42
CA ASP A 105 -22.14 3.21 12.42
C ASP A 105 -20.72 3.78 12.50
N HIS A 106 -19.97 3.30 13.49
CA HIS A 106 -18.56 3.64 13.69
C HIS A 106 -17.69 3.37 12.44
N ARG A 107 -18.06 2.41 11.58
CA ARG A 107 -17.28 2.09 10.37
C ARG A 107 -17.44 3.17 9.32
N SER A 108 -18.67 3.62 9.14
CA SER A 108 -19.07 4.71 8.28
C SER A 108 -18.42 6.04 8.68
N TYR A 109 -18.43 6.38 9.98
CA TYR A 109 -17.77 7.58 10.50
C TYR A 109 -16.25 7.56 10.26
N ARG A 110 -15.57 6.43 10.53
CA ARG A 110 -14.14 6.27 10.25
C ARG A 110 -13.81 6.46 8.77
N ARG A 111 -14.65 5.92 7.88
CA ARG A 111 -14.50 6.09 6.44
C ARG A 111 -14.59 7.56 6.03
N LEU A 112 -15.59 8.29 6.52
CA LEU A 112 -15.73 9.72 6.23
C LEU A 112 -14.51 10.52 6.69
N MET A 113 -14.03 10.28 7.92
CA MET A 113 -12.85 10.98 8.44
C MET A 113 -11.59 10.67 7.63
N TRP A 114 -11.41 9.41 7.24
CA TRP A 114 -10.32 9.03 6.34
C TRP A 114 -10.43 9.73 4.98
N MET A 115 -11.62 9.80 4.37
CA MET A 115 -11.82 10.50 3.09
C MET A 115 -11.54 12.00 3.21
N LYS A 116 -12.01 12.66 4.27
CA LYS A 116 -11.72 14.09 4.55
C LYS A 116 -10.22 14.34 4.71
N SER A 117 -9.52 13.44 5.39
CA SER A 117 -8.07 13.51 5.52
C SER A 117 -7.40 13.33 4.17
N ALA A 118 -7.75 12.27 3.43
CA ALA A 118 -7.17 11.95 2.13
C ALA A 118 -7.35 13.09 1.10
N ILE A 119 -8.54 13.71 1.03
CA ILE A 119 -8.79 14.86 0.14
C ILE A 119 -7.85 16.03 0.46
N ARG A 120 -7.61 16.33 1.74
CA ARG A 120 -6.63 17.38 2.12
C ARG A 120 -5.21 17.02 1.67
N LYS A 121 -4.84 15.75 1.71
CA LYS A 121 -3.53 15.26 1.23
C LYS A 121 -3.38 15.39 -0.29
N LEU A 122 -4.47 15.33 -1.05
CA LEU A 122 -4.42 15.49 -2.52
C LEU A 122 -3.88 16.85 -2.93
N ALA A 123 -4.23 17.92 -2.20
CA ALA A 123 -3.70 19.26 -2.48
C ALA A 123 -2.17 19.33 -2.32
N ALA A 124 -1.61 18.56 -1.40
CA ALA A 124 -0.17 18.55 -1.14
C ALA A 124 0.65 17.88 -2.25
N ILE A 125 0.00 17.11 -3.14
CA ILE A 125 0.65 16.39 -4.25
C ILE A 125 0.35 17.00 -5.63
N ASP A 126 -0.27 18.18 -5.69
CA ASP A 126 -0.58 18.90 -6.94
C ASP A 126 0.67 19.12 -7.81
N PHE A 127 1.84 19.30 -7.20
CA PHE A 127 3.11 19.47 -7.92
C PHE A 127 3.40 18.30 -8.88
N LEU A 128 2.89 17.09 -8.62
CA LEU A 128 3.02 15.97 -9.56
C LEU A 128 2.23 16.23 -10.85
N LEU A 129 1.05 16.83 -10.76
CA LEU A 129 0.25 17.19 -11.94
C LEU A 129 0.83 18.41 -12.69
N GLU A 130 1.59 19.25 -12.00
CA GLU A 130 2.31 20.38 -12.60
C GLU A 130 3.59 19.94 -13.32
N ASN A 131 4.30 18.96 -12.75
CA ASN A 131 5.60 18.51 -13.25
C ASN A 131 5.52 17.45 -14.36
N TYR A 132 4.41 16.68 -14.42
CA TYR A 132 4.27 15.55 -15.35
C TYR A 132 2.99 15.67 -16.18
N ASP A 133 3.12 15.47 -17.49
CA ASP A 133 1.99 15.37 -18.43
C ASP A 133 1.35 13.98 -18.34
N ALA A 134 0.65 13.72 -17.22
CA ALA A 134 0.02 12.45 -16.90
C ALA A 134 -1.17 12.65 -15.95
N THR A 135 -2.09 11.69 -15.91
CA THR A 135 -3.17 11.70 -14.93
C THR A 135 -2.66 11.34 -13.53
N ILE A 136 -3.39 11.72 -12.48
CA ILE A 136 -3.06 11.28 -11.12
C ILE A 136 -3.09 9.74 -11.00
N GLY A 137 -3.98 9.07 -11.74
CA GLY A 137 -4.08 7.62 -11.83
C GLY A 137 -2.80 6.97 -12.34
N GLN A 138 -2.22 7.54 -13.40
CA GLN A 138 -0.95 7.09 -13.96
C GLN A 138 0.22 7.39 -13.02
N LEU A 139 0.26 8.57 -12.41
CA LEU A 139 1.31 8.97 -11.48
C LEU A 139 1.31 8.10 -10.22
N ALA A 140 0.14 7.71 -9.72
CA ALA A 140 0.01 6.80 -8.59
C ALA A 140 0.57 5.39 -8.90
N ILE A 141 0.28 4.85 -10.08
CA ILE A 141 0.88 3.59 -10.54
C ILE A 141 2.40 3.75 -10.71
N ARG A 142 2.83 4.86 -11.31
CA ARG A 142 4.25 5.13 -11.54
C ARG A 142 5.03 5.20 -10.23
N PHE A 143 4.50 5.89 -9.23
CA PHE A 143 5.05 5.92 -7.87
C PHE A 143 5.28 4.51 -7.33
N CYS A 144 4.29 3.63 -7.45
CA CYS A 144 4.37 2.27 -6.95
C CYS A 144 5.45 1.42 -7.65
N LEU A 145 5.86 1.81 -8.86
CA LEU A 145 6.91 1.18 -9.65
C LEU A 145 8.30 1.83 -9.45
N MET A 146 8.41 2.88 -8.63
CA MET A 146 9.68 3.57 -8.39
C MET A 146 10.73 2.71 -7.68
N PRO A 147 10.40 1.90 -6.65
CA PRO A 147 11.38 1.01 -6.02
C PRO A 147 11.80 -0.10 -6.98
N ASN A 148 13.12 -0.27 -7.18
CA ASN A 148 13.64 -1.21 -8.18
C ASN A 148 13.26 -2.68 -7.91
N VAL A 149 12.96 -3.04 -6.66
CA VAL A 149 12.58 -4.41 -6.28
C VAL A 149 11.10 -4.72 -6.62
N VAL A 150 10.31 -3.71 -6.99
CA VAL A 150 8.93 -3.88 -7.42
C VAL A 150 8.90 -4.29 -8.90
N ALA A 151 8.43 -5.51 -9.16
CA ALA A 151 8.35 -6.05 -10.51
C ALA A 151 7.10 -5.60 -11.27
N SER A 152 5.96 -5.41 -10.59
CA SER A 152 4.72 -4.93 -11.19
C SER A 152 3.80 -4.28 -10.16
N CYS A 153 2.84 -3.49 -10.67
CA CYS A 153 1.75 -2.91 -9.91
C CYS A 153 0.42 -3.44 -10.44
N THR A 154 -0.49 -3.87 -9.55
CA THR A 154 -1.82 -4.39 -9.92
C THR A 154 -2.91 -3.42 -9.47
N PRO A 155 -3.32 -2.46 -10.34
CA PRO A 155 -4.48 -1.59 -10.08
C PRO A 155 -5.80 -2.35 -10.25
N THR A 156 -6.89 -1.76 -9.77
CA THR A 156 -8.24 -2.21 -10.10
C THR A 156 -8.66 -1.58 -11.42
N ILE A 157 -9.04 -2.41 -12.39
CA ILE A 157 -9.50 -1.97 -13.71
C ILE A 157 -10.89 -2.57 -13.94
N THR A 158 -11.88 -1.72 -14.13
CA THR A 158 -13.28 -2.14 -14.32
C THR A 158 -13.88 -1.68 -15.65
N THR A 159 -13.18 -0.80 -16.38
CA THR A 159 -13.59 -0.30 -17.71
C THR A 159 -12.40 -0.35 -18.67
N GLU A 160 -12.69 -0.34 -19.98
CA GLU A 160 -11.66 -0.25 -21.03
C GLU A 160 -10.93 1.10 -20.97
N GLU A 161 -11.63 2.18 -20.63
CA GLU A 161 -11.04 3.52 -20.46
C GLU A 161 -9.96 3.53 -19.35
N MET A 162 -10.23 2.88 -18.21
CA MET A 162 -9.23 2.70 -17.15
C MET A 162 -8.05 1.84 -17.62
N LEU A 163 -8.31 0.81 -18.42
CA LEU A 163 -7.24 -0.04 -18.96
C LEU A 163 -6.31 0.79 -19.85
N ASP A 164 -6.88 1.52 -20.81
CA ASP A 164 -6.13 2.37 -21.74
C ASP A 164 -5.33 3.45 -21.02
N GLU A 165 -5.93 4.10 -20.02
CA GLU A 165 -5.26 5.10 -19.19
C GLU A 165 -4.10 4.48 -18.39
N TYR A 166 -4.34 3.40 -17.66
CA TYR A 166 -3.38 2.86 -16.68
C TYR A 166 -2.22 2.10 -17.32
N VAL A 167 -2.41 1.52 -18.51
CA VAL A 167 -1.31 0.86 -19.23
C VAL A 167 -0.22 1.88 -19.59
N ALA A 168 -0.59 3.10 -19.98
CA ALA A 168 0.34 4.17 -20.32
C ALA A 168 1.21 4.63 -19.13
N ALA A 169 0.83 4.31 -17.88
CA ALA A 169 1.66 4.57 -16.70
C ALA A 169 3.04 3.86 -16.76
N SER A 170 3.13 2.74 -17.49
CA SER A 170 4.39 1.98 -17.64
C SER A 170 5.38 2.69 -18.57
N ASP A 171 4.90 3.56 -19.45
CA ASP A 171 5.71 4.32 -20.40
C ASP A 171 6.22 5.65 -19.81
N LEU A 172 5.74 6.02 -18.61
CA LEU A 172 6.19 7.23 -17.93
C LEU A 172 7.65 7.14 -17.50
N GLY A 173 8.34 8.28 -17.61
CA GLY A 173 9.67 8.50 -17.05
C GLY A 173 9.69 8.28 -15.53
N ARG A 174 10.87 8.06 -14.96
CA ARG A 174 11.02 8.03 -13.49
C ARG A 174 10.71 9.41 -12.93
N PHE A 175 10.20 9.47 -11.70
CA PHE A 175 10.14 10.74 -11.00
C PHE A 175 11.54 11.25 -10.70
N ASP A 176 11.69 12.57 -10.77
CA ASP A 176 12.93 13.24 -10.42
C ASP A 176 13.23 13.10 -8.93
N ALA A 177 14.51 13.20 -8.58
CA ALA A 177 14.96 13.04 -7.19
C ALA A 177 14.36 14.09 -6.25
N ALA A 178 14.10 15.31 -6.75
CA ALA A 178 13.46 16.38 -5.99
C ALA A 178 11.99 16.04 -5.64
N ASP A 179 11.26 15.46 -6.58
CA ASP A 179 9.87 15.05 -6.39
C ASP A 179 9.78 13.87 -5.42
N MET A 180 10.66 12.88 -5.57
CA MET A 180 10.76 11.77 -4.62
C MET A 180 11.09 12.26 -3.20
N THR A 181 12.04 13.19 -3.06
CA THR A 181 12.38 13.79 -1.76
C THR A 181 11.19 14.53 -1.17
N THR A 182 10.40 15.20 -2.00
CA THR A 182 9.18 15.91 -1.57
C THR A 182 8.11 14.93 -1.11
N LEU A 183 7.88 13.83 -1.84
CA LEU A 183 6.94 12.77 -1.44
C LEU A 183 7.35 12.11 -0.12
N ASP A 184 8.64 11.83 0.08
CA ASP A 184 9.16 11.26 1.33
C ASP A 184 8.92 12.20 2.51
N ARG A 185 9.18 13.50 2.33
CA ARG A 185 8.90 14.53 3.35
C ARG A 185 7.41 14.60 3.66
N LEU A 186 6.58 14.70 2.63
CA LEU A 186 5.13 14.79 2.78
C LEU A 186 4.61 13.57 3.54
N TYR A 187 4.98 12.36 3.15
CA TYR A 187 4.54 11.18 3.86
C TYR A 187 4.99 11.18 5.34
N ALA A 188 6.24 11.55 5.61
CA ALA A 188 6.78 11.65 6.97
C ALA A 188 6.08 12.70 7.84
N THR A 189 5.58 13.79 7.25
CA THR A 189 4.82 14.84 7.95
C THR A 189 3.31 14.69 7.84
N ASN A 190 2.82 13.51 7.45
CA ASN A 190 1.40 13.26 7.22
C ASN A 190 0.77 14.25 6.21
N PHE A 191 1.53 14.67 5.21
CA PHE A 191 1.21 15.66 4.19
C PHE A 191 0.87 17.02 4.77
N ASP A 192 1.46 17.35 5.92
CA ASP A 192 1.25 18.60 6.65
C ASP A 192 -0.23 18.82 7.05
N VAL A 193 -1.02 17.75 7.22
CA VAL A 193 -2.42 17.81 7.70
C VAL A 193 -2.52 17.53 9.20
N ASP A 194 -3.34 18.32 9.90
CA ASP A 194 -3.48 18.32 11.37
C ASP A 194 -4.28 17.14 11.97
N ASP A 195 -4.38 16.01 11.29
CA ASP A 195 -5.10 14.84 11.78
C ASP A 195 -4.15 13.80 12.41
N GLU A 196 -4.61 13.05 13.41
CA GLU A 196 -3.86 11.86 13.84
C GLU A 196 -3.67 10.91 12.64
N PRO A 197 -2.43 10.50 12.31
CA PRO A 197 -2.21 9.51 11.27
C PRO A 197 -2.92 8.20 11.63
N ALA A 198 -3.37 7.47 10.60
CA ALA A 198 -4.04 6.19 10.81
C ALA A 198 -3.13 5.27 11.62
N ARG A 199 -3.61 4.81 12.80
CA ARG A 199 -2.82 3.98 13.71
C ARG A 199 -2.35 2.71 13.01
N MET A 200 -1.04 2.50 13.00
CA MET A 200 -0.41 1.36 12.35
C MET A 200 -0.73 0.08 13.14
N LYS A 201 -1.64 -0.75 12.61
CA LYS A 201 -1.98 -2.06 13.18
C LYS A 201 -1.11 -3.19 12.59
N SER A 202 0.14 -2.90 12.23
CA SER A 202 0.90 -3.75 11.30
C SER A 202 1.86 -4.76 11.95
N SER A 203 2.19 -4.60 13.23
CA SER A 203 3.13 -5.46 13.95
C SER A 203 2.47 -6.13 15.14
N VAL A 204 2.87 -7.36 15.45
CA VAL A 204 2.42 -8.09 16.64
C VAL A 204 3.59 -8.48 17.53
N SER A 205 3.41 -8.37 18.84
CA SER A 205 4.40 -8.79 19.82
C SER A 205 4.52 -10.32 19.87
N PRO A 206 5.59 -10.87 20.47
CA PRO A 206 5.75 -12.32 20.67
C PRO A 206 4.57 -12.96 21.42
N THR A 207 3.82 -12.18 22.18
CA THR A 207 2.64 -12.57 22.96
C THR A 207 1.32 -12.37 22.21
N GLY A 208 1.34 -11.90 20.97
CA GLY A 208 0.16 -11.78 20.09
C GLY A 208 -0.61 -10.46 20.20
N PHE A 209 -0.05 -9.45 20.85
CA PHE A 209 -0.65 -8.10 20.96
C PHE A 209 -0.22 -7.20 19.81
N VAL A 210 -1.01 -6.19 19.46
CA VAL A 210 -0.61 -5.21 18.43
C VAL A 210 0.48 -4.33 19.01
N LEU A 211 1.59 -4.13 18.29
CA LEU A 211 2.64 -3.19 18.69
C LEU A 211 2.36 -1.82 18.06
N MET A 212 2.01 -0.84 18.90
CA MET A 212 1.98 0.58 18.57
C MET A 212 3.42 1.10 18.51
N ASP A 213 3.76 1.78 17.42
CA ASP A 213 5.08 2.36 17.13
C ASP A 213 6.24 1.34 17.21
N GLY A 214 5.94 0.05 17.04
CA GLY A 214 6.92 -1.04 17.12
C GLY A 214 7.40 -1.40 18.53
N VAL A 215 6.90 -0.76 19.59
CA VAL A 215 7.39 -0.97 20.97
C VAL A 215 6.27 -1.16 22.00
N THR A 216 5.09 -0.56 21.81
CA THR A 216 4.05 -0.53 22.84
C THR A 216 2.97 -1.57 22.55
N GLU A 217 2.80 -2.56 23.42
CA GLU A 217 1.70 -3.54 23.30
C GLU A 217 0.34 -2.89 23.61
N ILE A 218 -0.62 -3.08 22.71
CA ILE A 218 -2.03 -2.73 22.92
C ILE A 218 -2.91 -3.96 22.70
N GLU A 219 -3.88 -4.13 23.61
CA GLU A 219 -4.94 -5.13 23.47
C GLU A 219 -5.66 -4.97 22.12
N PRO A 220 -5.82 -6.05 21.33
CA PRO A 220 -6.61 -5.96 20.12
C PRO A 220 -8.04 -5.55 20.51
N ALA A 221 -8.48 -4.39 20.03
CA ALA A 221 -9.85 -3.94 20.22
C ALA A 221 -10.80 -5.05 19.70
N ALA A 222 -11.66 -5.56 20.57
CA ALA A 222 -12.67 -6.56 20.22
C ALA A 222 -13.46 -6.09 18.99
N ALA A 223 -13.66 -7.02 18.05
CA ALA A 223 -14.28 -6.82 16.74
C ALA A 223 -15.70 -6.23 16.82
#